data_AF-A0A3D0NQ74-F1
#
_entry.id   AF-A0A3D0NQ74-F1
#
_cell.length_a   1.000
_cell.length_b   1.000
_cell.length_c   1.000
_cell.angle_alpha   90.00
_cell.angle_beta   90.00
_cell.angle_gamma   90.00
#
_symmetry.space_group_name_H-M   'P 1'
#
loop_
_entity.id
_entity.type
_entity.pdbx_description
1 polymer ?
#
loop_
_entity_poly.entity_id
_entity_poly.type
_entity_poly.pdbx_seq_one_letter_code
_entity_poly.pdbx_strand_id
1 'polypeptide(L)'
;YHGNFAPKGRLADAWLRHRRNVAHRYIKLIEASGIMLQKNIYPTIASKLGVSLENAHVRFSTNYSIEKMIGVLREILDNNGIEYEAAEIESSPFINHQSLQR
;
A
#
# COMPACT_ATOMS: atom_id res chain seq x y z
N TYR A 1 27.33 -10.12 32.57
CA TYR A 1 26.96 -10.01 31.15
C TYR A 1 25.45 -10.23 31.00
N HIS A 2 24.66 -9.15 30.95
CA HIS A 2 23.23 -9.25 30.61
C HIS A 2 23.12 -9.25 29.09
N GLY A 3 22.80 -10.40 28.51
CA GLY A 3 22.54 -10.55 27.08
C GLY A 3 21.28 -9.77 26.72
N ASN A 4 21.46 -8.68 25.98
CA ASN A 4 20.35 -7.91 25.44
C ASN A 4 19.75 -8.70 24.26
N PHE A 5 18.62 -9.38 24.48
CA PHE A 5 17.81 -10.03 23.43
C PHE A 5 17.03 -9.01 22.60
N ALA A 6 17.55 -7.81 22.39
CA ALA A 6 16.97 -6.87 21.45
C ALA A 6 17.16 -7.45 20.04
N PRO A 7 16.08 -7.76 19.29
CA PRO A 7 16.23 -8.24 17.91
C PRO A 7 17.04 -7.19 17.13
N LYS A 8 18.11 -7.66 16.48
CA LYS A 8 18.95 -6.84 15.61
C LYS A 8 18.11 -6.40 14.40
N GLY A 9 17.58 -5.19 14.51
CA GLY A 9 16.72 -4.54 13.52
C GLY A 9 15.48 -4.00 14.22
N ARG A 10 15.21 -2.70 14.10
CA ARG A 10 13.85 -2.18 14.29
C ARG A 10 12.90 -3.18 13.64
N LEU A 11 11.95 -3.73 14.40
CA LEU A 11 10.87 -4.55 13.87
C LEU A 11 10.48 -3.94 12.53
N ALA A 12 10.76 -4.65 11.43
CA ALA A 12 10.40 -4.15 10.11
C ALA A 12 8.93 -3.72 10.19
N ASP A 13 8.60 -2.57 9.63
CA ASP A 13 7.37 -1.86 9.92
C ASP A 13 6.15 -2.78 9.72
N ALA A 14 5.57 -3.24 10.84
CA ALA A 14 4.48 -4.22 10.84
C ALA A 14 3.22 -3.63 10.17
N TRP A 15 3.07 -2.32 10.32
CA TRP A 15 2.03 -1.53 9.69
C TRP A 15 2.20 -1.49 8.17
N LEU A 16 3.41 -1.15 7.71
CA LEU A 16 3.74 -1.17 6.28
C LEU A 16 3.57 -2.58 5.68
N ARG A 17 3.98 -3.63 6.39
CA ARG A 17 3.75 -5.02 5.95
C ARG A 17 2.28 -5.34 5.80
N HIS A 18 1.46 -4.98 6.80
CA HIS A 18 0.02 -5.18 6.74
C HIS A 18 -0.59 -4.49 5.51
N ARG A 19 -0.28 -3.20 5.31
CA ARG A 19 -0.78 -2.44 4.15
C ARG A 19 -0.30 -2.99 2.81
N ARG A 20 0.95 -3.46 2.72
CA ARG A 20 1.45 -4.13 1.51
C ARG A 20 0.69 -5.44 1.22
N ASN A 21 0.37 -6.21 2.26
CA ASN A 21 -0.46 -7.41 2.12
C ASN A 21 -1.88 -7.07 1.65
N VAL A 22 -2.49 -6.00 2.18
CA VAL A 22 -3.78 -5.49 1.72
C VAL A 22 -3.72 -5.12 0.23
N ALA A 23 -2.73 -4.32 -0.18
CA ALA A 23 -2.55 -3.93 -1.57
C ALA A 23 -2.39 -5.16 -2.49
N HIS A 24 -1.62 -6.16 -2.08
CA HIS A 24 -1.50 -7.42 -2.82
C HIS A 24 -2.81 -8.19 -2.94
N ARG A 25 -3.67 -8.20 -1.91
CA ARG A 25 -5.00 -8.81 -1.99
C ARG A 25 -5.88 -8.11 -3.02
N TYR A 26 -5.91 -6.78 -3.01
CA TYR A 26 -6.70 -6.01 -4.00
C TYR A 26 -6.16 -6.17 -5.43
N ILE A 27 -4.83 -6.20 -5.62
CA ILE A 27 -4.23 -6.49 -6.92
C ILE A 27 -4.67 -7.86 -7.44
N LYS A 28 -4.61 -8.90 -6.60
CA LYS A 28 -5.06 -10.24 -6.96
C LYS A 28 -6.56 -10.26 -7.30
N LEU A 29 -7.37 -9.49 -6.57
CA LEU A 29 -8.81 -9.41 -6.81
C LEU A 29 -9.12 -8.74 -8.16
N ILE A 30 -8.43 -7.64 -8.50
CA ILE A 30 -8.55 -6.96 -9.80
C ILE A 30 -8.15 -7.89 -10.96
N GLU A 31 -7.08 -8.68 -10.76
CA GLU A 31 -6.63 -9.66 -11.74
C GLU A 31 -7.65 -10.80 -11.91
N ALA A 32 -8.14 -11.35 -10.79
CA ALA A 32 -9.09 -12.46 -10.77
C ALA A 32 -10.48 -12.09 -11.32
N SER A 33 -10.91 -10.84 -11.16
CA SER A 33 -12.18 -10.33 -11.72
C SER A 33 -12.09 -9.99 -13.21
N GLY A 34 -10.90 -10.05 -13.82
CA GLY A 34 -10.70 -9.75 -15.23
C GLY A 34 -10.79 -8.25 -15.58
N ILE A 35 -10.86 -7.35 -14.58
CA ILE A 35 -10.82 -5.90 -14.80
C ILE A 35 -9.53 -5.50 -15.52
N MET A 36 -8.41 -6.11 -15.12
CA MET A 36 -7.10 -5.76 -15.64
C MET A 36 -6.12 -6.93 -15.60
N LEU A 37 -5.34 -7.08 -16.68
CA LEU A 37 -4.22 -8.02 -16.71
C LEU A 37 -3.10 -7.56 -15.77
N GLN A 38 -2.43 -8.51 -15.11
CA GLN A 38 -1.33 -8.25 -14.18
C GLN A 38 -0.29 -7.25 -14.68
N LYS A 39 0.10 -7.37 -15.96
CA LYS A 39 1.09 -6.50 -16.61
C LYS A 39 0.68 -5.02 -16.67
N ASN A 40 -0.61 -4.72 -16.58
CA ASN A 40 -1.15 -3.37 -16.69
C ASN A 40 -1.40 -2.72 -15.31
N ILE A 41 -1.45 -3.51 -14.23
CA ILE A 41 -1.81 -3.03 -12.89
C ILE A 41 -0.83 -1.95 -12.41
N TYR A 42 0.47 -2.24 -12.40
CA TYR A 42 1.48 -1.29 -11.95
C TYR A 42 1.61 -0.05 -12.87
N PRO A 43 1.56 -0.17 -14.22
CA PRO A 43 1.44 0.99 -15.09
C PRO A 43 0.23 1.89 -14.79
N THR A 44 -0.95 1.32 -14.53
CA THR A 44 -2.13 2.12 -14.17
C THR A 44 -1.95 2.82 -12.82
N ILE A 45 -1.40 2.14 -11.81
CA ILE A 45 -1.09 2.75 -10.51
C ILE A 45 -0.09 3.90 -10.69
N ALA A 46 0.97 3.67 -11.45
CA ALA A 46 2.00 4.68 -11.74
C ALA A 46 1.40 5.92 -12.39
N SER A 47 0.55 5.72 -13.40
CA SER A 47 -0.18 6.80 -14.09
C SER A 47 -1.11 7.58 -13.17
N LYS A 48 -1.93 6.90 -12.36
CA LYS A 48 -2.87 7.54 -11.42
C LYS A 48 -2.17 8.30 -10.29
N LEU A 49 -0.99 7.83 -9.86
CA LEU A 49 -0.21 8.47 -8.79
C LEU A 49 0.83 9.48 -9.31
N GLY A 50 1.06 9.58 -10.61
CA GLY A 50 2.10 10.44 -11.19
C GLY A 50 3.52 10.04 -10.77
N VAL A 51 3.78 8.75 -10.57
CA VAL A 51 5.08 8.21 -10.13
C VAL A 51 5.70 7.28 -11.17
N SER A 52 7.00 7.01 -11.05
CA SER A 52 7.66 6.00 -11.88
C SER A 52 7.10 4.59 -11.62
N LEU A 53 7.24 3.70 -12.61
CA LEU A 53 6.80 2.31 -12.47
C LEU A 53 7.47 1.58 -11.29
N GLU A 54 8.74 1.88 -11.04
CA GLU A 54 9.48 1.37 -9.88
C GLU A 54 8.82 1.81 -8.57
N ASN A 55 8.48 3.10 -8.44
CA ASN A 55 7.84 3.63 -7.25
C ASN A 55 6.37 3.19 -7.08
N ALA A 56 5.73 2.73 -8.15
CA ALA A 56 4.40 2.14 -8.14
C ALA A 56 4.38 0.68 -7.67
N HIS A 57 5.53 0.02 -7.52
CA HIS A 57 5.57 -1.35 -7.04
C HIS A 57 5.40 -1.44 -5.52
N VAL A 58 4.53 -2.35 -5.06
CA VAL A 58 4.26 -2.61 -3.63
C VAL A 58 5.55 -2.83 -2.83
N ARG A 59 6.56 -3.50 -3.42
CA ARG A 59 7.86 -3.77 -2.78
C ARG A 59 8.60 -2.50 -2.35
N PHE A 60 8.50 -1.43 -3.14
CA PHE A 60 9.23 -0.17 -2.93
C PHE A 60 8.38 0.90 -2.24
N SER A 61 7.13 0.57 -1.91
CA SER A 61 6.21 1.51 -1.27
C SER A 61 6.63 1.94 0.13
N THR A 62 6.44 3.22 0.46
CA THR A 62 6.52 3.76 1.82
C THR A 62 5.14 3.75 2.46
N ASN A 63 5.01 4.09 3.75
CA ASN A 63 3.69 4.22 4.40
C ASN A 63 2.76 5.19 3.67
N TYR A 64 3.32 6.29 3.13
CA TYR A 64 2.55 7.27 2.37
C TYR A 64 2.14 6.71 1.00
N SER A 65 3.09 6.16 0.23
CA SER A 65 2.76 5.71 -1.13
C SER A 65 1.91 4.44 -1.16
N ILE A 66 2.03 3.55 -0.18
CA ILE A 66 1.15 2.38 -0.07
C ILE A 66 -0.30 2.79 0.23
N GLU A 67 -0.51 3.85 1.00
CA GLU A 67 -1.85 4.36 1.29
C GLU A 67 -2.53 4.91 0.04
N LYS A 68 -1.79 5.73 -0.74
CA LYS A 68 -2.26 6.24 -2.03
C LYS A 68 -2.52 5.12 -3.03
N MET A 69 -1.65 4.12 -3.08
CA MET A 69 -1.84 2.93 -3.91
C MET A 69 -3.11 2.16 -3.54
N ILE A 70 -3.38 1.94 -2.26
CA ILE A 70 -4.61 1.30 -1.82
C ILE A 70 -5.83 2.13 -2.22
N GLY A 71 -5.77 3.45 -2.10
CA GLY A 71 -6.84 4.34 -2.58
C GLY A 71 -7.14 4.15 -4.08
N VAL A 72 -6.11 4.07 -4.92
CA VAL A 72 -6.26 3.78 -6.36
C VAL A 72 -6.87 2.41 -6.61
N LEU A 73 -6.42 1.38 -5.89
CA LEU A 73 -6.94 0.02 -6.04
C LEU A 73 -8.42 -0.08 -5.64
N ARG A 74 -8.80 0.61 -4.55
CA ARG A 74 -10.20 0.74 -4.12
C ARG A 74 -11.05 1.41 -5.19
N GLU A 75 -10.61 2.55 -5.70
CA GLU A 75 -11.31 3.27 -6.77
C GLU A 75 -11.56 2.37 -8.00
N ILE A 76 -10.57 1.55 -8.39
CA ILE A 76 -10.73 0.59 -9.49
C ILE A 76 -11.78 -0.47 -9.15
N LEU A 77 -11.76 -1.04 -7.96
CA LEU A 77 -12.73 -2.05 -7.53
C LEU A 77 -14.15 -1.48 -7.43
N ASP A 78 -14.29 -0.29 -6.81
CA ASP A 78 -15.56 0.43 -6.66
C ASP A 78 -16.19 0.75 -8.01
N ASN A 79 -15.40 1.30 -8.94
CA ASN A 79 -15.87 1.65 -10.29
C ASN A 79 -16.33 0.44 -11.11
N ASN A 80 -15.91 -0.76 -10.73
CA ASN A 80 -16.31 -2.01 -11.39
C ASN A 80 -17.31 -2.83 -10.56
N GLY A 81 -17.82 -2.28 -9.45
CA GLY A 81 -18.80 -2.93 -8.59
C GLY A 81 -18.29 -4.22 -7.93
N ILE A 82 -16.98 -4.35 -7.73
CA ILE A 82 -16.40 -5.51 -7.05
C ILE A 82 -16.36 -5.27 -5.56
N GLU A 83 -17.01 -6.15 -4.79
CA GLU A 83 -16.93 -6.13 -3.33
C GLU A 83 -15.55 -6.55 -2.85
N TYR A 84 -15.04 -5.84 -1.84
CA TYR A 84 -13.80 -6.18 -1.16
C TYR A 84 -13.92 -5.85 0.32
N GLU A 85 -13.22 -6.62 1.16
CA GLU A 85 -13.11 -6.31 2.57
C GLU A 85 -12.36 -4.99 2.72
N ALA A 86 -13.07 -3.96 3.21
CA ALA A 86 -12.46 -2.68 3.50
C ALA A 86 -11.43 -2.89 4.60
N ALA A 87 -10.14 -2.80 4.25
CA ALA A 87 -9.12 -2.80 5.28
C ALA A 87 -9.37 -1.58 6.18
N GLU A 88 -9.39 -1.81 7.50
CA GLU A 88 -9.27 -0.76 8.49
C GLU A 88 -7.87 -0.16 8.36
N ILE A 89 -7.74 0.78 7.42
CA ILE A 89 -6.54 1.58 7.29
C ILE A 89 -6.67 2.66 8.35
N GLU A 90 -6.39 2.32 9.61
CA GLU A 90 -6.25 3.34 10.64
C GLU A 90 -5.17 4.34 10.17
N SER A 91 -5.35 5.62 10.50
CA SER A 91 -4.33 6.63 10.30
C SER A 91 -3.03 6.13 10.92
N SER A 92 -1.92 6.12 10.16
CA SER A 92 -0.64 5.68 10.73
C SER A 92 -0.36 6.52 12.00
N PRO A 93 -0.09 5.90 13.17
CA PRO A 93 0.22 6.64 14.40
C PRO A 93 1.51 7.47 14.26
N PHE A 94 2.25 7.29 13.17
CA PHE A 94 3.47 8.02 12.85
C PHE A 94 3.27 9.23 11.92
N ILE A 95 2.08 9.42 11.34
CA ILE A 95 1.74 10.66 10.61
C ILE A 95 1.07 11.61 11.60
N ASN A 96 1.88 12.20 12.47
CA ASN A 96 1.49 13.43 13.15
C ASN A 96 1.78 14.57 12.16
N HIS A 97 0.74 15.23 11.66
CA HIS A 97 0.87 16.49 10.90
C HIS A 97 1.40 17.59 11.84
N GLN A 98 2.70 17.54 12.14
CA GLN A 98 3.43 18.66 12.71
C GLN A 98 4.63 18.93 11.82
N SER A 99 4.49 19.89 10.91
CA SER A 99 5.50 20.91 10.55
C SER A 99 5.26 21.47 9.14
N LEU A 100 4.23 22.31 9.01
CA LEU A 100 4.24 23.43 8.06
C LEU A 100 3.72 24.66 8.80
N GLN A 101 4.55 25.15 9.71
CA GLN A 101 4.53 26.51 10.26
C GLN A 101 5.99 26.97 10.22
N ARG A 102 6.40 27.55 9.09
CA ARG A 102 7.48 28.52 8.98
C ARG A 102 7.15 29.49 7.87
#